data_AF-A0A1Q9P1M6-F1
#
_entry.id   AF-A0A1Q9P1M6-F1
#
_cell.length_a   1.000
_cell.length_b   1.000
_cell.length_c   1.000
_cell.angle_alpha   90.00
_cell.angle_beta   90.00
_cell.angle_gamma   90.00
#
_symmetry.space_group_name_H-M   'P 1'
#
loop_
_entity.id
_entity.type
_entity.pdbx_description
1 polymer ?
#
loop_
_entity_poly.entity_id
_entity_poly.type
_entity_poly.pdbx_seq_one_letter_code
_entity_poly.pdbx_strand_id
1 'polypeptide(L)'
;MKKTLFDILDDWTLIFDRASMEITLNEISDSFYKRKVTFLLLEDLWDLLEMMDDPLEFMTDVRMSHLIEKQLRDEVKEKIAKFLQVEISGPPEYKIEVLNAEETMAKFPSWFKEYDGMTWDDAKSSLFD
;
A
#
# COMPACT_ATOMS: atom_id res chain seq x y z
N MET A 1 15.80 -3.20 -5.76
CA MET A 1 15.25 -4.48 -6.26
C MET A 1 13.85 -4.21 -6.79
N LYS A 2 13.57 -4.58 -8.04
CA LYS A 2 12.24 -4.39 -8.65
C LYS A 2 11.33 -5.56 -8.30
N LYS A 3 10.10 -5.24 -7.89
CA LYS A 3 9.03 -6.18 -7.53
C LYS A 3 7.69 -5.63 -8.01
N THR A 4 6.68 -6.47 -8.06
CA THR A 4 5.28 -6.02 -8.11
C THR A 4 4.73 -5.84 -6.70
N LEU A 5 3.62 -5.11 -6.55
CA LEU A 5 2.90 -5.10 -5.26
C LEU A 5 2.46 -6.51 -4.89
N PHE A 6 2.04 -7.33 -5.86
CA PHE A 6 1.70 -8.73 -5.63
C PHE A 6 2.82 -9.50 -4.94
N ASP A 7 4.08 -9.38 -5.41
CA ASP A 7 5.22 -10.08 -4.81
C ASP A 7 5.43 -9.67 -3.33
N ILE A 8 5.16 -8.41 -2.99
CA ILE A 8 5.28 -7.93 -1.61
C ILE A 8 4.14 -8.48 -0.74
N LEU A 9 2.91 -8.42 -1.23
CA LEU A 9 1.75 -8.94 -0.50
C LEU A 9 1.85 -10.45 -0.29
N ASP A 10 2.38 -11.19 -1.27
CA ASP A 10 2.63 -12.63 -1.18
C ASP A 10 3.65 -12.93 -0.08
N ASP A 11 4.73 -12.14 0.03
CA ASP A 11 5.71 -12.24 1.11
C ASP A 11 5.04 -12.07 2.50
N TRP A 12 4.04 -11.18 2.63
CA TRP A 12 3.30 -10.97 3.89
C TRP A 12 2.40 -12.16 4.29
N THR A 13 2.03 -13.01 3.33
CA THR A 13 1.32 -14.26 3.64
C THR A 13 2.23 -15.30 4.29
N LEU A 14 3.55 -15.20 4.05
CA LEU A 14 4.55 -16.10 4.60
C LEU A 14 5.13 -15.58 5.91
N ILE A 15 5.43 -14.29 5.96
CA ILE A 15 6.03 -13.61 7.11
C ILE A 15 5.24 -12.34 7.39
N PHE A 16 4.46 -12.38 8.47
CA PHE A 16 3.74 -11.20 8.93
C PHE A 16 4.65 -10.31 9.77
N ASP A 17 5.02 -9.15 9.23
CA ASP A 17 5.77 -8.10 9.93
C ASP A 17 5.04 -6.76 9.78
N ARG A 18 4.25 -6.44 10.79
CA ARG A 18 3.39 -5.25 10.79
C ARG A 18 4.17 -3.96 10.52
N ALA A 19 5.35 -3.78 11.11
CA ALA A 19 6.11 -2.54 10.94
C ALA A 19 6.56 -2.36 9.47
N SER A 20 7.04 -3.44 8.86
CA SER A 20 7.41 -3.44 7.43
C SER A 20 6.21 -3.19 6.52
N MET A 21 5.05 -3.75 6.87
CA MET A 21 3.79 -3.52 6.15
C MET A 21 3.35 -2.06 6.19
N GLU A 22 3.29 -1.46 7.39
CA GLU A 22 2.90 -0.05 7.57
C GLU A 22 3.84 0.90 6.82
N ILE A 23 5.16 0.66 6.89
CA ILE A 23 6.15 1.44 6.12
C ILE A 23 5.87 1.31 4.62
N THR A 24 5.63 0.09 4.15
CA THR A 24 5.39 -0.16 2.73
C THR A 24 4.11 0.50 2.24
N LEU A 25 3.01 0.35 2.97
CA LEU A 25 1.74 0.97 2.61
C LEU A 25 1.87 2.49 2.59
N ASN A 26 2.55 3.09 3.57
CA ASN A 26 2.79 4.54 3.59
C ASN A 26 3.58 5.02 2.38
N GLU A 27 4.73 4.40 2.05
CA GLU A 27 5.58 4.83 0.93
C GLU A 27 4.87 4.70 -0.43
N ILE A 28 4.11 3.62 -0.62
CA ILE A 28 3.34 3.41 -1.86
C ILE A 28 2.15 4.39 -1.91
N SER A 29 1.42 4.58 -0.81
CA SER A 29 0.30 5.54 -0.74
C SER A 29 0.77 6.96 -0.98
N ASP A 30 1.90 7.38 -0.40
CA ASP A 30 2.49 8.71 -0.61
C ASP A 30 2.79 8.99 -2.08
N SER A 31 3.19 7.97 -2.83
CA SER A 31 3.39 8.09 -4.27
C SER A 31 2.11 8.49 -4.99
N PHE A 32 0.93 8.09 -4.51
CA PHE A 32 -0.37 8.44 -5.08
C PHE A 32 -0.98 9.70 -4.48
N TYR A 33 -0.86 9.91 -3.17
CA TYR A 33 -1.40 11.10 -2.50
C TYR A 33 -0.78 12.38 -3.04
N LYS A 34 0.51 12.38 -3.41
CA LYS A 34 1.18 13.51 -4.10
C LYS A 34 0.51 13.90 -5.42
N ARG A 35 -0.28 13.01 -6.01
CA ARG A 35 -1.09 13.23 -7.23
C ARG A 35 -2.56 13.46 -6.94
N LYS A 36 -2.92 13.69 -5.67
CA LYS A 36 -4.29 13.92 -5.17
C LYS A 36 -5.25 12.77 -5.48
N VAL A 37 -4.73 11.55 -5.45
CA VAL A 37 -5.54 10.34 -5.57
C VAL A 37 -5.16 9.32 -4.51
N THR A 38 -6.15 8.54 -4.09
CA THR A 38 -5.99 7.39 -3.21
C THR A 38 -6.10 6.11 -4.02
N PHE A 39 -5.17 5.18 -3.81
CA PHE A 39 -5.20 3.88 -4.46
C PHE A 39 -6.01 2.86 -3.62
N LEU A 40 -7.16 2.43 -4.15
CA LEU A 40 -8.18 1.73 -3.36
C LEU A 40 -7.69 0.40 -2.76
N LEU A 41 -6.81 -0.33 -3.45
CA LEU A 41 -6.27 -1.57 -2.91
C LEU A 41 -5.45 -1.35 -1.63
N LEU A 42 -4.76 -0.21 -1.49
CA LEU A 42 -3.99 0.10 -0.28
C LEU A 42 -4.91 0.46 0.89
N GLU A 43 -6.04 1.10 0.61
CA GLU A 43 -7.06 1.38 1.63
C GLU A 43 -7.64 0.08 2.18
N ASP A 44 -8.00 -0.87 1.30
CA ASP A 44 -8.46 -2.19 1.73
C ASP A 44 -7.43 -2.91 2.61
N LEU A 45 -6.14 -2.69 2.38
CA LEU A 45 -5.06 -3.27 3.18
C LEU A 45 -4.86 -2.54 4.51
N TRP A 46 -5.04 -1.23 4.54
CA TRP A 46 -5.07 -0.44 5.78
C TRP A 46 -6.23 -0.85 6.66
N ASP A 47 -7.44 -0.99 6.11
CA ASP A 47 -8.62 -1.46 6.84
C ASP A 47 -8.35 -2.81 7.51
N LEU A 48 -7.62 -3.71 6.84
CA LEU A 48 -7.21 -4.99 7.43
C LEU A 48 -6.24 -4.79 8.60
N LEU A 49 -5.24 -3.92 8.48
CA LEU A 49 -4.30 -3.65 9.56
C LEU A 49 -4.99 -3.01 10.77
N GLU A 50 -5.95 -2.12 10.54
CA GLU A 50 -6.74 -1.47 11.61
C GLU A 50 -7.56 -2.48 12.41
N MET A 51 -8.03 -3.58 11.80
CA MET A 51 -8.69 -4.68 12.53
C MET A 51 -7.78 -5.33 13.59
N MET A 52 -6.46 -5.18 13.51
CA MET A 52 -5.55 -5.64 14.57
C MET A 52 -5.59 -4.77 15.81
N ASP A 53 -5.94 -3.50 15.66
CA ASP A 53 -6.02 -2.55 16.77
C ASP A 53 -7.39 -2.58 17.46
N ASP A 54 -8.39 -3.25 16.86
CA ASP A 54 -9.66 -3.51 17.51
C ASP A 54 -9.55 -4.74 18.46
N PRO A 55 -9.61 -4.55 19.80
CA PRO A 55 -9.54 -5.65 20.75
C PRO A 55 -10.73 -6.62 20.66
N LEU A 56 -11.83 -6.26 19.98
CA LEU A 56 -13.00 -7.12 19.79
C LEU A 56 -12.83 -8.13 18.65
N GLU A 57 -11.95 -7.87 17.69
CA GLU A 57 -11.77 -8.69 16.49
C GLU A 57 -10.89 -9.93 16.72
N PHE A 58 -10.20 -10.00 17.88
CA PHE A 58 -9.27 -11.08 18.25
C PHE A 58 -8.32 -11.46 17.09
N MET A 59 -7.71 -10.46 16.48
CA MET A 59 -6.85 -10.67 15.32
C MET A 59 -5.48 -11.20 15.73
N THR A 60 -5.03 -12.21 14.98
CA THR A 60 -3.70 -12.83 15.13
C THR A 60 -2.99 -12.73 13.79
N ASP A 61 -1.66 -12.78 13.81
CA ASP A 61 -0.84 -12.75 12.59
C ASP A 61 -1.29 -13.82 11.57
N VAL A 62 -1.63 -15.02 12.03
CA VAL A 62 -2.13 -16.11 11.16
C VAL A 62 -3.47 -15.75 10.51
N ARG A 63 -4.39 -15.13 11.24
CA ARG A 63 -5.68 -14.68 10.68
C ARG A 63 -5.44 -13.54 9.68
N MET A 64 -4.52 -12.63 9.99
CA MET A 64 -4.14 -11.52 9.11
C MET A 64 -3.54 -12.00 7.79
N SER A 65 -2.55 -12.89 7.83
CA SER A 65 -1.97 -13.49 6.63
C SER A 65 -3.02 -14.18 5.76
N HIS A 66 -3.99 -14.89 6.35
CA HIS A 66 -5.11 -15.46 5.59
C HIS A 66 -6.03 -14.41 4.97
N LEU A 67 -6.29 -13.29 5.64
CA LEU A 67 -7.10 -12.20 5.06
C LEU A 67 -6.36 -11.55 3.89
N ILE A 68 -5.06 -11.32 4.01
CA ILE A 68 -4.21 -10.82 2.91
C ILE A 68 -4.22 -11.81 1.74
N GLU A 69 -4.03 -13.10 2.01
CA GLU A 69 -4.10 -14.15 0.98
C GLU A 69 -5.47 -14.16 0.28
N LYS A 70 -6.55 -13.96 1.04
CA LYS A 70 -7.91 -13.84 0.48
C LYS A 70 -8.04 -12.63 -0.43
N GLN A 71 -7.45 -11.48 -0.09
CA GLN A 71 -7.40 -10.32 -0.99
C GLN A 71 -6.62 -10.65 -2.27
N LEU A 72 -5.51 -11.38 -2.17
CA LEU A 72 -4.71 -11.79 -3.31
C LEU A 72 -5.39 -12.80 -4.24
N ARG A 73 -6.36 -13.56 -3.74
CA ARG A 73 -7.17 -14.51 -4.53
C ARG A 73 -8.35 -13.86 -5.25
N ASP A 74 -8.66 -12.59 -4.95
CA ASP A 74 -9.65 -11.85 -5.70
C ASP A 74 -9.07 -11.45 -7.07
N GLU A 75 -9.70 -11.89 -8.16
CA GLU A 75 -9.17 -11.72 -9.53
C GLU A 75 -8.88 -10.24 -9.88
N VAL A 76 -9.69 -9.31 -9.37
CA VAL A 76 -9.52 -7.89 -9.64
C VAL A 76 -8.33 -7.37 -8.86
N LYS A 77 -8.25 -7.67 -7.56
CA LYS A 77 -7.15 -7.22 -6.70
C LYS A 77 -5.81 -7.85 -7.07
N GLU A 78 -5.81 -9.12 -7.45
CA GLU A 78 -4.63 -9.82 -7.98
C GLU A 78 -4.08 -9.09 -9.22
N LYS A 79 -4.95 -8.77 -10.17
CA LYS A 79 -4.58 -8.04 -11.39
C LYS A 79 -4.02 -6.66 -11.06
N ILE A 80 -4.66 -5.94 -10.14
CA ILE A 80 -4.22 -4.63 -9.68
C ILE A 80 -2.80 -4.73 -9.08
N ALA A 81 -2.60 -5.66 -8.14
CA ALA A 81 -1.34 -5.85 -7.44
C ALA A 81 -0.21 -6.29 -8.38
N LYS A 82 -0.49 -7.13 -9.37
CA LYS A 82 0.48 -7.55 -10.39
C LYS A 82 0.84 -6.45 -11.37
N PHE A 83 -0.06 -5.49 -11.60
CA PHE A 83 0.21 -4.37 -12.48
C PHE A 83 1.14 -3.34 -11.83
N LEU A 84 0.97 -3.09 -10.53
CA LEU A 84 1.76 -2.08 -9.84
C LEU A 84 3.21 -2.54 -9.65
N GLN A 85 4.16 -1.77 -10.18
CA GLN A 85 5.58 -2.02 -10.09
C GLN A 85 6.23 -1.09 -9.09
N VAL A 86 7.09 -1.66 -8.25
CA VAL A 86 7.81 -0.92 -7.22
C VAL A 86 9.31 -1.26 -7.22
N GLU A 87 10.11 -0.30 -6.82
CA GLU A 87 11.53 -0.46 -6.59
C GLU A 87 11.84 -0.25 -5.11
N ILE A 88 12.36 -1.29 -4.48
CA ILE A 88 12.80 -1.26 -3.08
C ILE A 88 14.30 -0.99 -3.07
N SER A 89 14.69 0.13 -2.49
CA SER A 89 16.09 0.49 -2.24
C SER A 89 16.49 0.10 -0.82
N GLY A 90 17.68 -0.47 -0.67
CA GLY A 90 18.25 -0.87 0.61
C GLY A 90 19.25 0.15 1.16
N PRO A 91 19.95 -0.17 2.26
CA PRO A 91 20.77 0.75 3.04
C PRO A 91 21.68 1.67 2.20
N PRO A 92 21.84 2.96 2.59
CA PRO A 92 21.57 3.50 3.93
C PRO A 92 20.10 3.89 4.20
N GLU A 93 19.26 4.04 3.19
CA GLU A 93 17.85 4.40 3.34
C GLU A 93 16.96 3.30 2.74
N TYR A 94 16.02 2.79 3.53
CA TYR A 94 14.97 1.92 3.00
C TYR A 94 13.90 2.81 2.35
N LYS A 95 13.74 2.69 1.04
CA LYS A 95 12.77 3.48 0.27
C LYS A 95 12.02 2.58 -0.70
N ILE A 96 10.72 2.79 -0.85
CA ILE A 96 9.90 2.10 -1.85
C ILE A 96 9.35 3.13 -2.83
N GLU A 97 9.71 2.98 -4.10
CA GLU A 97 9.27 3.90 -5.16
C GLU A 97 8.35 3.19 -6.14
N VAL A 98 7.20 3.80 -6.43
CA VAL A 98 6.26 3.29 -7.44
C VAL A 98 6.73 3.68 -8.84
N LEU A 99 7.13 2.70 -9.64
CA LEU A 99 7.76 2.92 -10.95
C LEU A 99 6.78 3.31 -12.05
N ASN A 100 5.52 2.88 -11.94
CA ASN A 100 4.50 3.03 -12.99
C ASN A 100 3.23 3.74 -12.48
N ALA A 101 3.37 4.68 -11.55
CA ALA A 101 2.23 5.41 -10.97
C ALA A 101 1.37 6.11 -12.04
N GLU A 102 1.99 6.91 -12.91
CA GLU A 102 1.30 7.65 -13.99
C GLU A 102 0.57 6.72 -14.96
N GLU A 103 1.22 5.62 -15.36
CA GLU A 103 0.64 4.64 -16.26
C GLU A 103 -0.56 3.95 -15.62
N THR A 104 -0.46 3.61 -14.33
CA THR A 104 -1.54 2.95 -13.58
C THR A 104 -2.77 3.86 -13.49
N MET A 105 -2.58 5.14 -13.16
CA MET A 105 -3.67 6.12 -13.09
C MET A 105 -4.31 6.37 -14.46
N ALA A 106 -3.51 6.49 -15.52
CA ALA A 106 -4.01 6.75 -16.86
C ALA A 106 -4.80 5.56 -17.44
N LYS A 107 -4.33 4.33 -17.21
CA LYS A 107 -4.97 3.12 -17.75
C LYS A 107 -6.16 2.66 -16.94
N PHE A 108 -6.14 2.86 -15.62
CA PHE A 108 -7.14 2.30 -14.71
C PHE A 108 -7.62 3.32 -13.67
N PRO A 109 -8.28 4.41 -14.11
CA PRO A 109 -8.73 5.47 -13.19
C PRO A 109 -9.74 4.95 -12.14
N SER A 110 -10.48 3.87 -12.44
CA SER A 110 -11.42 3.25 -11.50
C SER A 110 -10.76 2.57 -10.29
N TRP A 111 -9.43 2.42 -10.27
CA TRP A 111 -8.70 1.91 -9.10
C TRP A 111 -8.39 2.99 -8.07
N PHE A 112 -8.82 4.22 -8.34
CA PHE A 112 -8.51 5.39 -7.55
C PHE A 112 -9.77 6.14 -7.13
N LYS A 113 -9.67 6.85 -6.02
CA LYS A 113 -10.61 7.91 -5.61
C LYS A 113 -9.85 9.22 -5.47
N GLU A 114 -10.55 10.34 -5.55
CA GLU A 114 -9.96 11.66 -5.25
C GLU A 114 -9.48 11.68 -3.79
N TYR A 115 -8.30 12.23 -3.56
CA TYR A 115 -7.74 12.42 -2.23
C TYR A 115 -7.81 13.90 -1.86
N ASP A 116 -8.62 14.21 -0.86
CA ASP A 116 -8.84 15.55 -0.32
C ASP A 116 -7.97 15.85 0.92
N GLY A 117 -7.19 14.87 1.38
CA GLY A 117 -6.30 15.02 2.53
C GLY A 117 -5.05 15.86 2.26
N MET A 118 -4.35 16.19 3.35
CA MET A 118 -3.10 16.93 3.32
C MET A 118 -1.96 15.98 2.95
N THR A 119 -1.19 16.30 1.91
CA THR A 119 0.00 15.51 1.55
C THR A 119 1.17 15.85 2.47
N TRP A 120 2.20 14.99 2.50
CA TRP A 120 3.41 15.29 3.27
C TRP A 120 4.14 16.55 2.76
N ASP A 121 4.05 16.84 1.46
CA ASP A 121 4.64 18.06 0.91
C ASP A 121 3.83 19.30 1.35
N ASP A 122 2.50 19.18 1.45
CA ASP A 122 1.63 20.24 1.99
C ASP A 122 1.95 20.52 3.47
N ALA A 123 2.14 19.48 4.28
CA ALA A 123 2.46 19.59 5.70
C ALA A 123 3.88 20.11 5.98
N LYS A 124 4.84 19.87 5.07
CA LYS A 124 6.16 20.52 5.16
C LYS A 124 6.05 22.01 4.87
N SER A 125 5.28 22.43 3.87
CA SER A 125 5.11 23.85 3.53
C SER A 125 4.53 24.64 4.70
N SER A 126 3.53 24.08 5.40
CA SER A 126 2.87 24.76 6.53
C SER A 126 3.71 24.89 7.80
N LEU A 127 4.85 24.19 7.90
CA LEU A 127 5.79 24.33 9.02
C LEU A 127 6.82 25.45 8.81
N PHE A 128 6.92 25.98 7.58
CA PHE A 128 7.85 27.06 7.23
C PHE A 128 7.15 28.39 6.88
N ASP A 129 5.82 28.45 7.02
CA ASP A 129 4.98 29.66 6.96
C ASP A 129 4.60 30.14 8.38
#